data_AF-A0A064C8I0-F1
#
_entry.id   AF-A0A064C8I0-F1
#
_cell.length_a   1.000
_cell.length_b   1.000
_cell.length_c   1.000
_cell.angle_alpha   90.00
_cell.angle_beta   90.00
_cell.angle_gamma   90.00
#
_symmetry.space_group_name_H-M   'P 1'
#
loop_
_entity.id
_entity.type
_entity.pdbx_description
1 polymer ?
#
loop_
_entity_poly.entity_id
_entity_poly.type
_entity_poly.pdbx_seq_one_letter_code
_entity_poly.pdbx_strand_id
1 'polypeptide(L)'
;MTMAATNRPYMFELAALVVNGQDLDGVRKAAQANGVDAADLDRAIAIVRVLQQGGEDPDDFVLHEYILDGWLQGYLPLNVQADDPTLHTWHLGQLAEAHYSGRS
;
A
#
# COMPACT_ATOMS: atom_id res chain seq x y z
N MET A 1 17.66 14.59 11.11
CA MET A 1 16.80 13.43 11.38
C MET A 1 16.09 13.13 10.07
N THR A 2 16.65 12.21 9.29
CA THR A 2 16.05 11.78 8.02
C THR A 2 14.83 10.96 8.41
N MET A 3 13.62 11.43 8.12
CA MET A 3 12.44 10.56 8.23
C MET A 3 12.67 9.43 7.23
N ALA A 4 12.72 8.18 7.71
CA ALA A 4 12.65 7.04 6.80
C ALA A 4 11.31 7.18 6.06
N ALA A 5 11.36 7.13 4.73
CA ALA A 5 10.14 7.19 3.93
C ALA A 5 9.37 5.88 4.17
N THR A 6 8.20 5.97 4.79
CA THR A 6 7.32 4.82 5.01
C THR A 6 6.73 4.38 3.67
N ASN A 7 6.77 3.07 3.39
CA ASN A 7 6.05 2.47 2.26
C ASN A 7 4.53 2.57 2.52
N ARG A 8 3.97 3.75 2.24
CA ARG A 8 2.57 4.09 2.47
C ARG A 8 1.61 3.18 1.69
N PRO A 9 1.86 2.86 0.41
CA PRO A 9 1.02 1.92 -0.32
C PRO A 9 0.90 0.56 0.36
N TYR A 10 2.01 0.03 0.90
CA TYR A 10 2.01 -1.23 1.63
C TYR A 10 1.15 -1.18 2.91
N MET A 11 1.16 -0.07 3.64
CA MET A 11 0.26 0.13 4.78
C MET A 11 -1.22 0.07 4.35
N PHE A 12 -1.58 0.67 3.21
CA PHE A 12 -2.94 0.61 2.69
C PHE A 12 -3.30 -0.78 2.15
N GLU A 13 -2.35 -1.51 1.59
CA GLU A 13 -2.53 -2.92 1.21
C GLU A 13 -2.89 -3.77 2.42
N LEU A 14 -2.15 -3.64 3.53
CA LEU A 14 -2.47 -4.32 4.79
C LEU A 14 -3.86 -3.93 5.32
N ALA A 15 -4.24 -2.66 5.21
CA ALA A 15 -5.56 -2.20 5.58
C ALA A 15 -6.67 -2.82 4.70
N ALA A 16 -6.46 -2.90 3.38
CA ALA A 16 -7.39 -3.53 2.45
C ALA A 16 -7.59 -5.02 2.74
N LEU A 17 -6.53 -5.75 3.10
CA LEU A 17 -6.63 -7.15 3.54
C LEU A 17 -7.62 -7.31 4.71
N VAL A 18 -7.52 -6.45 5.73
CA VAL A 18 -8.44 -6.49 6.89
C VAL A 18 -9.86 -6.15 6.48
N VAL A 19 -10.04 -5.14 5.64
CA VAL A 19 -11.37 -4.74 5.13
C VAL A 19 -12.00 -5.84 4.29
N ASN A 20 -11.20 -6.60 3.55
CA ASN A 20 -11.60 -7.75 2.74
C ASN A 20 -11.72 -9.06 3.57
N GLY A 21 -11.65 -8.98 4.90
CA GLY A 21 -11.96 -10.08 5.82
C GLY A 21 -10.78 -10.94 6.26
N GLN A 22 -9.54 -10.53 6.01
CA GLN A 22 -8.36 -11.20 6.56
C GLN A 22 -8.27 -11.03 8.09
N ASP A 23 -7.59 -11.97 8.74
CA ASP A 23 -7.37 -11.97 10.19
C ASP A 23 -6.55 -10.76 10.63
N LEU A 24 -7.14 -9.92 11.49
CA LEU A 24 -6.52 -8.68 11.97
C LEU A 24 -5.23 -8.95 12.76
N ASP A 25 -5.18 -10.01 13.56
CA ASP A 25 -4.00 -10.32 14.36
C ASP A 25 -2.81 -10.75 13.48
N GLY A 26 -3.09 -11.53 12.43
CA GLY A 26 -2.12 -11.85 11.37
C GLY A 26 -1.59 -10.60 10.67
N VAL A 27 -2.48 -9.70 10.23
CA VAL A 27 -2.09 -8.45 9.56
C VAL A 27 -1.26 -7.56 10.47
N ARG A 28 -1.64 -7.40 11.75
CA ARG A 28 -0.87 -6.61 12.72
C ARG A 28 0.55 -7.12 12.93
N LYS A 29 0.74 -8.45 12.99
CA LYS A 29 2.08 -9.06 13.07
C LYS A 29 2.90 -8.74 11.82
N ALA A 30 2.29 -8.82 10.64
CA ALA A 30 2.97 -8.48 9.38
C ALA A 30 3.34 -6.99 9.33
N ALA A 31 2.42 -6.10 9.72
CA ALA A 31 2.65 -4.66 9.81
C ALA A 31 3.86 -4.33 10.68
N GLN A 32 3.89 -4.86 11.91
CA GLN A 32 4.97 -4.64 12.85
C GLN A 32 6.31 -5.17 12.32
N ALA A 33 6.32 -6.35 11.69
CA ALA A 33 7.53 -6.93 11.11
C ALA A 33 8.13 -6.07 9.98
N ASN A 34 7.30 -5.28 9.31
CA ASN A 34 7.67 -4.40 8.20
C ASN A 34 7.71 -2.91 8.61
N GLY A 35 7.74 -2.62 9.91
CA GLY A 35 7.94 -1.26 10.42
C GLY A 35 6.73 -0.33 10.31
N VAL A 36 5.52 -0.86 10.11
CA VAL A 36 4.27 -0.10 10.15
C VAL A 36 3.76 -0.05 11.59
N ASP A 37 3.52 1.15 12.12
CA ASP A 37 2.98 1.34 13.46
C ASP A 37 1.50 0.90 13.55
N ALA A 38 1.10 0.38 14.71
CA ALA A 38 -0.26 -0.11 14.92
C ALA A 38 -1.32 0.99 14.80
N ALA A 39 -1.03 2.21 15.27
CA ALA A 39 -1.96 3.33 15.17
C ALA A 39 -2.11 3.81 13.72
N ASP A 40 -1.02 3.79 12.96
CA ASP A 40 -1.04 4.11 11.53
C ASP A 40 -1.85 3.07 10.74
N LEU A 41 -1.68 1.77 11.05
CA LEU A 41 -2.50 0.71 10.46
C LEU A 41 -3.98 0.85 10.82
N ASP A 42 -4.32 1.07 12.10
CA ASP A 42 -5.71 1.24 12.53
C ASP A 42 -6.36 2.45 11.82
N ARG A 43 -5.59 3.53 11.63
CA ARG A 43 -6.03 4.69 10.85
C ARG A 43 -6.20 4.37 9.37
N ALA A 44 -5.29 3.61 8.77
CA ALA A 44 -5.40 3.16 7.38
C ALA A 44 -6.64 2.27 7.17
N ILE A 45 -6.92 1.35 8.09
CA ILE A 45 -8.15 0.53 8.07
C ILE A 45 -9.39 1.41 8.11
N ALA A 46 -9.41 2.45 8.97
CA ALA A 46 -10.53 3.38 9.02
C ALA A 46 -10.72 4.14 7.70
N ILE A 47 -9.63 4.59 7.07
CA ILE A 47 -9.66 5.27 5.76
C ILE A 47 -10.24 4.34 4.70
N VAL A 48 -9.71 3.13 4.54
CA VAL A 48 -10.16 2.17 3.52
C VAL A 48 -11.64 1.80 3.74
N ARG A 49 -12.11 1.66 4.98
CA ARG A 49 -13.53 1.43 5.27
C ARG A 49 -14.42 2.59 4.81
N VAL A 50 -13.99 3.83 5.02
CA VAL A 50 -14.75 5.01 4.57
C VAL A 50 -14.85 5.04 3.05
N LEU A 51 -13.75 4.75 2.35
CA LEU A 51 -13.73 4.68 0.89
C LEU A 51 -14.62 3.55 0.35
N GLN A 52 -14.53 2.36 0.94
CA GLN A 52 -15.39 1.22 0.60
C GLN A 52 -16.88 1.54 0.78
N GLN A 53 -17.25 2.21 1.87
CA GLN A 53 -18.63 2.67 2.10
C GLN A 53 -19.07 3.73 1.08
N GLY A 54 -18.13 4.48 0.52
CA GLY A 54 -18.34 5.43 -0.58
C GLY A 54 -18.48 4.77 -1.96
N GLY A 55 -18.27 3.46 -2.06
CA GLY A 55 -18.37 2.69 -3.32
C GLY A 55 -17.06 2.52 -4.07
N GLU A 56 -15.92 2.91 -3.49
CA GLU A 56 -14.59 2.64 -4.04
C GLU A 56 -14.15 1.22 -3.69
N ASP A 57 -13.62 0.48 -4.66
CA ASP A 57 -13.06 -0.85 -4.40
C ASP A 57 -11.70 -0.71 -3.66
N PRO A 58 -11.49 -1.39 -2.52
CA PRO A 58 -10.22 -1.32 -1.78
C PRO A 58 -8.99 -1.69 -2.60
N ASP A 59 -9.09 -2.66 -3.52
CA ASP A 59 -7.96 -3.12 -4.31
C ASP A 59 -7.60 -2.09 -5.39
N ASP A 60 -8.60 -1.45 -6.02
CA ASP A 60 -8.41 -0.34 -6.95
C ASP A 60 -7.76 0.87 -6.26
N PHE A 61 -8.20 1.20 -5.04
CA PHE A 61 -7.60 2.26 -4.24
C PHE A 61 -6.10 1.99 -3.97
N VAL A 62 -5.77 0.77 -3.53
CA VAL A 62 -4.39 0.37 -3.26
C VAL A 62 -3.54 0.42 -4.53
N LEU A 63 -4.08 -0.04 -5.67
CA LEU A 63 -3.41 0.05 -6.97
C LEU A 63 -3.04 1.50 -7.31
N HIS A 64 -3.98 2.43 -7.17
CA HIS A 64 -3.74 3.85 -7.41
C HIS A 64 -2.69 4.44 -6.46
N GLU A 65 -2.71 4.06 -5.18
CA GLU A 65 -1.71 4.51 -4.21
C GLU A 65 -0.29 4.07 -4.60
N TYR A 66 -0.12 2.83 -5.06
CA TYR A 66 1.17 2.34 -5.54
C TYR A 66 1.66 3.07 -6.80
N ILE A 67 0.76 3.38 -7.73
CA ILE A 67 1.09 4.12 -8.95
C ILE A 67 1.51 5.54 -8.61
N LEU A 68 0.72 6.24 -7.79
CA LEU A 68 0.99 7.61 -7.37
C LEU A 68 2.31 7.69 -6.59
N ASP A 69 2.53 6.78 -5.63
CA ASP A 69 3.79 6.72 -4.88
C ASP A 69 4.97 6.43 -5.82
N GLY A 70 4.83 5.51 -6.76
CA GLY A 70 5.90 5.19 -7.71
C GLY A 70 6.29 6.34 -8.62
N TRP A 71 5.33 7.16 -9.03
CA TRP A 71 5.61 8.41 -9.75
C TRP A 71 6.30 9.44 -8.87
N LEU A 72 5.89 9.57 -7.60
CA LEU A 72 6.46 10.55 -6.67
C LEU A 72 7.89 10.18 -6.24
N GLN A 73 8.14 8.89 -6.00
CA GLN A 73 9.44 8.37 -5.55
C GLN A 73 10.38 7.99 -6.70
N GLY A 74 9.86 7.91 -7.94
CA GLY A 74 10.64 7.64 -9.14
C GLY A 74 10.95 6.17 -9.41
N TYR A 75 10.27 5.22 -8.75
CA TYR A 75 10.38 3.78 -9.05
C TYR A 75 9.39 3.32 -10.14
N LEU A 76 8.49 4.20 -10.61
CA LEU A 76 7.65 3.98 -11.79
C LEU A 76 7.78 5.14 -12.79
N PRO A 77 7.79 4.86 -14.10
CA PRO A 77 7.73 5.91 -15.11
C PRO A 77 6.30 6.47 -15.25
N LEU A 78 6.19 7.75 -15.64
CA LEU A 78 4.91 8.50 -15.72
C LEU A 78 3.95 8.01 -16.81
N ASN A 79 4.37 7.07 -17.66
CA ASN A 79 3.54 6.49 -18.72
C ASN A 79 2.81 5.20 -18.28
N VAL A 80 3.09 4.69 -17.09
CA VAL A 80 2.33 3.62 -16.43
C VAL A 80 0.89 4.11 -16.24
N GLN A 81 -0.12 3.27 -16.47
CA GLN A 81 -1.53 3.61 -16.25
C GLN A 81 -2.20 2.51 -15.44
N ALA A 82 -3.24 2.86 -14.68
CA ALA A 82 -3.95 1.90 -13.83
C ALA A 82 -4.71 0.81 -14.62
N ASP A 83 -5.01 1.06 -15.89
CA ASP A 83 -5.67 0.12 -16.80
C ASP A 83 -4.69 -0.80 -17.54
N ASP A 84 -3.38 -0.71 -17.28
CA ASP A 84 -2.39 -1.61 -17.85
C ASP A 84 -2.60 -3.03 -17.30
N PRO A 85 -2.96 -4.01 -18.14
CA PRO A 85 -3.28 -5.37 -17.70
C PRO A 85 -2.07 -6.15 -17.20
N THR A 86 -0.85 -5.62 -17.39
CA THR A 86 0.38 -6.21 -16.88
C THR A 86 0.73 -5.74 -15.47
N LEU A 87 0.03 -4.73 -14.96
CA LEU A 87 0.21 -4.21 -13.61
C LEU A 87 -0.81 -4.85 -12.68
N HIS A 88 -0.30 -5.38 -11.58
CA HIS A 88 -1.11 -5.82 -10.45
C HIS A 88 -0.39 -5.44 -9.17
N THR A 89 -1.15 -5.23 -8.10
CA THR A 89 -0.67 -4.75 -6.79
C THR A 89 0.57 -5.49 -6.30
N TRP A 90 0.63 -6.82 -6.50
CA TRP A 90 1.82 -7.61 -6.16
C TRP A 90 3.11 -7.12 -6.84
N HIS A 91 3.07 -6.82 -8.15
CA HIS A 91 4.25 -6.37 -8.89
C HIS A 91 4.71 -4.99 -8.40
N LEU A 92 3.75 -4.09 -8.19
CA LEU A 92 4.02 -2.77 -7.65
C LEU A 92 4.58 -2.81 -6.22
N GLY A 93 4.08 -3.74 -5.40
CA GLY A 93 4.62 -4.05 -4.08
C GLY A 93 6.10 -4.45 -4.13
N GLN A 94 6.51 -5.28 -5.09
CA GLN A 94 7.92 -5.65 -5.26
C GLN A 94 8.79 -4.45 -5.67
N LEU A 95 8.30 -3.58 -6.55
CA LEU A 95 9.02 -2.37 -6.95
C LEU A 95 9.19 -1.39 -5.80
N ALA A 96 8.12 -1.15 -5.05
CA ALA A 96 8.14 -0.31 -3.85
C ALA A 96 9.09 -0.91 -2.79
N GLU A 97 8.99 -2.21 -2.52
CA GLU A 97 9.89 -2.91 -1.58
C GLU A 97 11.36 -2.77 -1.99
N ALA A 98 11.69 -2.95 -3.27
CA ALA A 98 13.06 -2.76 -3.77
C ALA A 98 13.55 -1.32 -3.53
N HIS A 99 12.70 -0.33 -3.78
CA HIS A 99 13.00 1.08 -3.54
C HIS A 99 13.23 1.39 -2.04
N TYR A 100 12.30 0.99 -1.17
CA TYR A 100 12.33 1.33 0.26
C TYR A 100 13.30 0.48 1.08
N SER A 101 13.60 -0.76 0.67
CA SER A 101 14.58 -1.62 1.33
C SER A 101 16.04 -1.27 1.02
N GLY A 102 16.29 -0.26 0.18
CA GLY A 102 17.63 0.14 -0.25
C GLY A 102 18.31 -0.88 -1.16
N ARG A 103 17.56 -1.81 -1.76
CA ARG A 103 18.03 -2.68 -2.85
C ARG A 103 17.94 -1.92 -4.17
N SER A 104 18.80 -0.93 -4.33
CA SER A 104 19.16 -0.34 -5.63
C SER A 104 20.39 -1.03 -6.20
#